data_AF-D9QDD1-F1
#
_entry.id   AF-D9QDD1-F1
#
_cell.length_a   1.000
_cell.length_b   1.000
_cell.length_c   1.000
_cell.angle_alpha   90.00
_cell.angle_beta   90.00
_cell.angle_gamma   90.00
#
_symmetry.space_group_name_H-M   'P 1'
#
loop_
_entity.id
_entity.type
_entity.pdbx_description
1 polymer ?
#
loop_
_entity_poly.entity_id
_entity_poly.type
_entity_poly.pdbx_seq_one_letter_code
_entity_poly.pdbx_strand_id
1 'polypeptide(L)'
;MNIAVVTGRVLSTQSLPGLRFSRAFAPSTDYRAARVALLTGQYPQRNPLTRFASLIDDVTDDFSLPGIPVIERAAIDGTLIAEALASKRAIFFVGHPEDKEQIAMSLHWPGVTDSNLPHTKNADNSWECSELVSSLDVAPTLAAIAGYDVRPNARLSFDGMNLIPVVRYGATGHGGLFFEDGTIITPTETRRDTSDPEWQMWKSIMEMGPLQ
;
A
#
# COMPACT_ATOMS: atom_id res chain seq x y z
N MET A 1 -19.23 -2.48 1.39
CA MET A 1 -18.47 -2.16 2.62
C MET A 1 -17.62 -0.94 2.33
N ASN A 2 -17.59 0.05 3.21
CA ASN A 2 -17.03 1.37 2.90
C ASN A 2 -15.53 1.42 3.27
N ILE A 3 -14.65 1.29 2.29
CA ILE A 3 -13.19 1.49 2.45
C ILE A 3 -12.75 2.65 1.56
N ALA A 4 -11.73 3.40 1.96
CA ALA A 4 -11.16 4.52 1.22
C ALA A 4 -9.62 4.45 1.22
N VAL A 5 -9.01 5.13 0.25
CA VAL A 5 -7.57 5.42 0.25
C VAL A 5 -7.37 6.92 0.22
N VAL A 6 -6.47 7.41 1.06
CA VAL A 6 -5.98 8.78 1.04
C VAL A 6 -4.50 8.72 0.68
N THR A 7 -4.14 9.30 -0.46
CA THR A 7 -2.75 9.33 -0.94
C THR A 7 -2.28 10.75 -1.27
N GLY A 8 -1.01 11.04 -0.99
CA GLY A 8 -0.37 12.32 -1.28
C GLY A 8 1.15 12.30 -1.08
N ARG A 9 1.83 13.44 -1.29
CA ARG A 9 3.31 13.53 -1.19
C ARG A 9 3.87 13.58 0.24
N VAL A 10 3.01 13.52 1.26
CA VAL A 10 3.24 13.73 2.72
C VAL A 10 4.56 14.37 3.14
N LEU A 11 4.43 15.58 3.68
CA LEU A 11 5.34 16.17 4.65
C LEU A 11 4.52 17.06 5.61
N SER A 12 3.97 16.45 6.66
CA SER A 12 3.86 17.07 7.97
C SER A 12 3.92 15.95 9.01
N THR A 13 4.59 16.21 10.14
CA THR A 13 4.93 15.25 11.21
C THR A 13 3.73 14.73 12.01
N GLN A 14 2.54 14.69 11.42
CA GLN A 14 1.37 14.08 12.04
C GLN A 14 1.48 12.56 12.00
N SER A 15 1.31 11.92 13.16
CA SER A 15 1.19 10.48 13.26
C SER A 15 -0.06 10.04 12.50
N LEU A 16 0.14 9.34 11.38
CA LEU A 16 -0.97 8.74 10.65
C LEU A 16 -1.75 7.80 11.61
N PRO A 17 -3.10 7.85 11.61
CA PRO A 17 -3.90 7.10 12.56
C PRO A 17 -3.93 5.60 12.25
N GLY A 18 -4.30 4.80 13.26
CA GLY A 18 -4.49 3.35 13.13
C GLY A 18 -3.20 2.54 13.27
N LEU A 19 -3.13 1.42 12.56
CA LEU A 19 -1.95 0.54 12.50
C LEU A 19 -0.93 1.15 11.53
N ARG A 20 0.23 1.54 12.05
CA ARG A 20 1.34 2.09 11.26
C ARG A 20 2.23 0.97 10.75
N PHE A 21 2.71 1.10 9.52
CA PHE A 21 3.70 0.18 8.96
C PHE A 21 5.06 0.87 8.96
N SER A 22 5.98 0.43 9.83
CA SER A 22 7.29 1.07 9.96
C SER A 22 8.25 0.71 8.83
N ARG A 23 8.00 -0.41 8.13
CA ARG A 23 8.75 -0.89 6.97
C ARG A 23 7.92 -0.90 5.69
N ALA A 24 7.31 0.24 5.38
CA ALA A 24 6.55 0.45 4.14
C ALA A 24 7.39 1.14 3.06
N PHE A 25 7.37 0.60 1.84
CA PHE A 25 8.11 1.15 0.71
C PHE A 25 7.26 1.32 -0.55
N ALA A 26 7.46 2.38 -1.31
CA ALA A 26 6.91 2.52 -2.66
C ALA A 26 7.90 1.97 -3.69
N PRO A 27 7.46 1.28 -4.75
CA PRO A 27 8.34 0.67 -5.76
C PRO A 27 9.03 1.69 -6.69
N SER A 28 8.86 2.98 -6.42
CA SER A 28 9.52 4.08 -7.13
C SER A 28 9.57 5.30 -6.23
N THR A 29 10.63 6.10 -6.37
CA THR A 29 10.76 7.43 -5.75
C THR A 29 10.00 8.50 -6.55
N ASP A 30 9.64 8.24 -7.81
CA ASP A 30 8.76 9.11 -8.59
C ASP A 30 7.32 8.93 -8.11
N TYR A 31 6.71 10.03 -7.64
CA TYR A 31 5.34 9.99 -7.12
C TYR A 31 4.33 9.46 -8.13
N ARG A 32 4.48 9.78 -9.42
CA ARG A 32 3.53 9.32 -10.44
C ARG A 32 3.63 7.80 -10.62
N ALA A 33 4.84 7.25 -10.70
CA ALA A 33 5.07 5.81 -10.77
C ALA A 33 4.61 5.11 -9.48
N ALA A 34 4.96 5.63 -8.30
CA ALA A 34 4.53 5.10 -7.02
C ALA A 34 3.00 5.05 -6.88
N ARG A 35 2.32 6.12 -7.35
CA ARG A 35 0.86 6.20 -7.42
C ARG A 35 0.27 5.16 -8.36
N VAL A 36 0.87 4.94 -9.53
CA VAL A 36 0.43 3.88 -10.45
C VAL A 36 0.46 2.54 -9.71
N ALA A 37 1.56 2.22 -9.03
CA ALA A 37 1.68 0.98 -8.29
C ALA A 37 0.66 0.83 -7.16
N LEU A 38 0.40 1.90 -6.41
CA LEU A 38 -0.63 1.90 -5.36
C LEU A 38 -2.03 1.57 -5.92
N LEU A 39 -2.36 2.10 -7.10
CA LEU A 39 -3.70 1.98 -7.71
C LEU A 39 -3.89 0.68 -8.50
N THR A 40 -2.82 0.07 -8.97
CA THR A 40 -2.88 -1.16 -9.79
C THR A 40 -2.47 -2.40 -8.99
N GLY A 41 -1.71 -2.21 -7.91
CA GLY A 41 -1.05 -3.27 -7.16
C GLY A 41 0.05 -3.98 -7.96
N GLN A 42 0.55 -3.34 -9.01
CA GLN A 42 1.59 -3.86 -9.88
C GLN A 42 2.78 -2.91 -9.94
N TYR A 43 3.99 -3.43 -10.16
CA TYR A 43 5.18 -2.64 -10.38
C TYR A 43 5.01 -1.69 -11.58
N PRO A 44 5.43 -0.42 -11.49
CA PRO A 44 5.32 0.53 -12.60
C PRO A 44 6.05 0.06 -13.86
N GLN A 45 7.17 -0.66 -13.67
CA GLN A 45 8.00 -1.21 -14.75
C GLN A 45 7.24 -2.18 -15.66
N ARG A 46 6.15 -2.79 -15.17
CA ARG A 46 5.29 -3.67 -15.96
C ARG A 46 4.33 -2.92 -16.89
N ASN A 47 4.27 -1.59 -16.79
CA ASN A 47 3.31 -0.75 -17.51
C ASN A 47 1.85 -1.21 -17.31
N PRO A 48 1.36 -1.31 -16.06
CA PRO A 48 0.03 -1.84 -15.77
C PRO A 48 -1.06 -0.99 -16.43
N LEU A 49 -2.02 -1.67 -17.07
CA LEU A 49 -3.09 -1.03 -17.84
C LEU A 49 -4.39 -0.87 -17.04
N THR A 50 -4.64 -1.75 -16.09
CA THR A 50 -5.90 -1.82 -15.35
C THR A 50 -5.70 -1.33 -13.92
N ARG A 51 -6.40 -0.25 -13.55
CA ARG A 51 -6.46 0.19 -12.14
C ARG A 51 -7.48 -0.67 -11.41
N PHE A 52 -7.25 -0.93 -10.12
CA PHE A 52 -8.24 -1.58 -9.29
C PHE A 52 -9.57 -0.81 -9.27
N ALA A 53 -9.45 0.51 -9.20
CA ALA A 53 -10.52 1.48 -9.37
C ALA A 53 -11.38 1.26 -10.64
N SER A 54 -10.82 0.76 -11.75
CA SER A 54 -11.58 0.50 -12.97
C SER A 54 -12.44 -0.76 -12.91
N LEU A 55 -12.36 -1.53 -11.83
CA LEU A 55 -13.08 -2.78 -11.61
C LEU A 55 -14.18 -2.64 -10.55
N ILE A 56 -14.23 -1.47 -9.93
CA ILE A 56 -15.24 -1.08 -8.95
C ILE A 56 -15.94 0.12 -9.55
N ASP A 57 -17.24 -0.01 -9.73
CA ASP A 57 -18.03 0.95 -10.52
C ASP A 57 -18.06 2.38 -9.93
N ASP A 58 -17.57 2.59 -8.69
CA ASP A 58 -17.61 3.87 -7.98
C ASP A 58 -16.23 4.26 -7.42
N VAL A 59 -15.47 5.05 -8.19
CA VAL A 59 -14.28 5.78 -7.72
C VAL A 59 -14.69 7.23 -7.50
N THR A 60 -14.60 7.70 -6.26
CA THR A 60 -15.14 9.00 -5.87
C THR A 60 -14.04 9.89 -5.29
N ASP A 61 -14.11 11.18 -5.61
CA ASP A 61 -13.10 12.19 -5.22
C ASP A 61 -13.24 12.66 -3.75
N ASP A 62 -14.29 12.21 -3.05
CA ASP A 62 -14.60 12.51 -1.67
C ASP A 62 -15.29 11.35 -0.92
N PHE A 63 -15.48 11.53 0.40
CA PHE A 63 -16.09 10.52 1.28
C PHE A 63 -17.63 10.48 1.23
N SER A 64 -18.27 11.41 0.52
CA SER A 64 -19.72 11.61 0.55
C SER A 64 -20.49 10.59 -0.27
N LEU A 65 -19.82 9.95 -1.23
CA LEU A 65 -20.44 9.03 -2.17
C LEU A 65 -20.29 7.55 -1.73
N PRO A 66 -21.30 6.70 -1.99
CA PRO A 66 -21.17 5.25 -1.84
C PRO A 66 -20.13 4.71 -2.84
N GLY A 67 -19.35 3.69 -2.44
CA GLY A 67 -18.24 3.15 -3.26
C GLY A 67 -16.93 2.99 -2.49
N ILE A 68 -15.82 2.78 -3.22
CA ILE A 68 -14.45 2.83 -2.68
C ILE A 68 -13.83 4.18 -3.07
N PRO A 69 -13.83 5.19 -2.19
CA PRO A 69 -13.23 6.48 -2.48
C PRO A 69 -11.72 6.35 -2.60
N VAL A 70 -11.15 6.94 -3.65
CA VAL A 70 -9.70 7.11 -3.77
C VAL A 70 -9.45 8.61 -3.81
N ILE A 71 -9.03 9.15 -2.68
CA ILE A 71 -8.86 10.58 -2.49
C ILE A 71 -7.39 10.93 -2.62
N GLU A 72 -7.09 11.71 -3.65
CA GLU A 72 -5.74 12.16 -3.97
C GLU A 72 -5.59 13.64 -3.60
N ARG A 73 -4.56 13.96 -2.82
CA ARG A 73 -4.25 15.34 -2.41
C ARG A 73 -2.74 15.57 -2.45
N ALA A 74 -2.33 16.82 -2.67
CA ALA A 74 -0.91 17.18 -2.64
C ALA A 74 -0.27 16.92 -1.26
N ALA A 75 -1.02 17.21 -0.19
CA ALA A 75 -0.66 16.92 1.18
C ALA A 75 -1.82 16.22 1.92
N ILE A 76 -1.48 15.36 2.87
CA ILE A 76 -2.43 14.81 3.84
C ILE A 76 -2.28 15.67 5.10
N ASP A 77 -3.30 16.49 5.37
CA ASP A 77 -3.34 17.38 6.54
C ASP A 77 -4.33 16.89 7.60
N GLY A 78 -4.34 17.56 8.75
CA GLY A 78 -5.19 17.20 9.88
C GLY A 78 -6.69 17.30 9.58
N THR A 79 -7.09 18.21 8.69
CA THR A 79 -8.50 18.36 8.27
C THR A 79 -8.93 17.14 7.47
N LEU A 80 -8.13 16.74 6.48
CA LEU A 80 -8.40 15.56 5.67
C LEU A 80 -8.41 14.28 6.52
N ILE A 81 -7.48 14.17 7.48
CA ILE A 81 -7.48 13.05 8.44
C ILE A 81 -8.77 13.05 9.25
N ALA A 82 -9.20 14.20 9.78
CA ALA A 82 -10.42 14.30 10.57
C ALA A 82 -11.68 13.92 9.75
N GLU A 83 -11.79 14.40 8.51
CA GLU A 83 -12.88 14.05 7.59
C GLU A 83 -12.88 12.55 7.26
N ALA A 84 -11.69 12.00 7.00
CA ALA A 84 -11.51 10.59 6.75
C ALA A 84 -12.00 9.76 7.94
N LEU A 85 -11.52 10.05 9.15
CA LEU A 85 -11.95 9.34 10.37
C LEU A 85 -13.45 9.49 10.64
N ALA A 86 -14.04 10.67 10.39
CA ALA A 86 -15.46 10.92 10.56
C ALA A 86 -16.34 10.08 9.60
N SER A 87 -15.80 9.66 8.45
CA SER A 87 -16.50 8.80 7.49
C SER A 87 -16.78 7.38 8.02
N LYS A 88 -16.12 6.95 9.12
CA LYS A 88 -16.21 5.61 9.72
C LYS A 88 -15.86 4.47 8.77
N ARG A 89 -15.11 4.78 7.71
CA ARG A 89 -14.62 3.82 6.71
C ARG A 89 -13.32 3.17 7.20
N ALA A 90 -12.96 2.04 6.60
CA ALA A 90 -11.56 1.62 6.61
C ALA A 90 -10.76 2.55 5.69
N ILE A 91 -9.55 2.97 6.07
CA ILE A 91 -8.80 4.00 5.38
C ILE A 91 -7.33 3.66 5.38
N PHE A 92 -6.76 3.52 4.18
CA PHE A 92 -5.32 3.56 4.00
C PHE A 92 -4.86 5.00 3.87
N PHE A 93 -3.90 5.41 4.68
CA PHE A 93 -3.16 6.64 4.48
C PHE A 93 -1.79 6.30 3.90
N VAL A 94 -1.47 6.88 2.72
CA VAL A 94 -0.19 6.64 2.05
C VAL A 94 0.48 7.94 1.66
N GLY A 95 1.64 8.18 2.24
CA GLY A 95 2.46 9.35 2.07
C GLY A 95 3.76 9.07 1.37
N HIS A 96 3.98 9.72 0.24
CA HIS A 96 5.14 9.53 -0.64
C HIS A 96 6.14 10.69 -0.50
N PRO A 97 7.09 10.63 0.45
CA PRO A 97 8.16 11.62 0.53
C PRO A 97 8.96 11.68 -0.77
N GLU A 98 9.41 12.86 -1.14
CA GLU A 98 10.26 13.05 -2.32
C GLU A 98 11.62 12.33 -2.14
N ASP A 99 12.10 11.69 -3.21
CA ASP A 99 13.40 11.02 -3.32
C ASP A 99 13.65 9.89 -2.30
N LYS A 100 12.58 9.28 -1.76
CA LYS A 100 12.69 8.16 -0.82
C LYS A 100 11.78 7.00 -1.22
N GLU A 101 12.31 5.79 -1.12
CA GLU A 101 11.55 4.55 -1.30
C GLU A 101 10.65 4.31 -0.08
N GLN A 102 11.15 4.59 1.13
CA GLN A 102 10.38 4.42 2.34
C GLN A 102 9.26 5.46 2.41
N ILE A 103 8.03 4.99 2.61
CA ILE A 103 6.81 5.79 2.63
C ILE A 103 6.18 5.78 4.01
N ALA A 104 5.38 6.82 4.29
CA ALA A 104 4.50 6.80 5.45
C ALA A 104 3.23 6.01 5.08
N MET A 105 2.99 4.88 5.73
CA MET A 105 1.78 4.09 5.49
C MET A 105 1.09 3.71 6.80
N SER A 106 -0.23 3.88 6.86
CA SER A 106 -1.04 3.35 7.95
C SER A 106 -2.40 2.88 7.46
N LEU A 107 -3.03 2.03 8.26
CA LEU A 107 -4.38 1.55 8.08
C LEU A 107 -5.21 1.88 9.31
N HIS A 108 -6.23 2.72 9.14
CA HIS A 108 -7.29 2.88 10.11
C HIS A 108 -8.49 2.04 9.69
N TRP A 109 -8.82 1.00 10.42
CA TRP A 109 -9.97 0.15 10.14
C TRP A 109 -10.79 -0.07 11.42
N PRO A 110 -11.93 0.64 11.56
CA PRO A 110 -12.79 0.50 12.73
C PRO A 110 -13.18 -0.94 13.04
N GLY A 111 -13.00 -1.36 14.28
CA GLY A 111 -13.25 -2.72 14.76
C GLY A 111 -12.17 -3.75 14.39
N VAL A 112 -11.14 -3.37 13.62
CA VAL A 112 -10.03 -4.25 13.23
C VAL A 112 -8.72 -3.74 13.80
N THR A 113 -8.40 -2.46 13.59
CA THR A 113 -7.14 -1.87 14.05
C THR A 113 -7.23 -1.19 15.41
N ASP A 114 -8.39 -1.26 16.06
CA ASP A 114 -8.68 -0.47 17.26
C ASP A 114 -8.30 -1.17 18.56
N SER A 115 -8.15 -2.51 18.57
CA SER A 115 -7.80 -3.27 19.78
C SER A 115 -7.27 -4.66 19.46
N ASN A 116 -6.42 -5.19 20.36
CA ASN A 116 -5.91 -6.56 20.36
C ASN A 116 -5.26 -7.00 19.04
N LEU A 117 -4.45 -6.12 18.46
CA LEU A 117 -3.65 -6.46 17.30
C LEU A 117 -2.44 -7.32 17.70
N PRO A 118 -1.99 -8.25 16.84
CA PRO A 118 -0.76 -9.03 17.04
C PRO A 118 0.51 -8.21 16.72
N HIS A 119 0.47 -6.91 16.98
CA HIS A 119 1.49 -5.93 16.57
C HIS A 119 2.07 -5.22 17.79
N THR A 120 3.13 -4.43 17.62
CA THR A 120 3.72 -3.71 18.75
C THR A 120 2.84 -2.53 19.13
N LYS A 121 2.46 -2.44 20.41
CA LYS A 121 1.73 -1.27 20.93
C LYS A 121 2.72 -0.22 21.43
N ASN A 122 2.67 0.97 20.85
CA ASN A 122 3.52 2.10 21.21
C ASN A 122 3.00 2.83 22.45
N ALA A 123 3.86 3.66 23.05
CA ALA A 123 3.56 4.44 24.25
C ALA A 123 2.42 5.46 24.07
N ASP A 124 2.17 5.90 22.83
CA ASP A 124 1.07 6.79 22.45
C ASP A 124 -0.25 6.05 22.16
N ASN A 125 -0.33 4.76 22.52
CA ASN A 125 -1.42 3.84 22.20
C ASN A 125 -1.64 3.57 20.70
N SER A 126 -0.74 4.00 19.81
CA SER A 126 -0.73 3.54 18.42
C SER A 126 -0.22 2.10 18.31
N TRP A 127 -0.57 1.42 17.22
CA TRP A 127 -0.01 0.10 16.90
C TRP A 127 0.97 0.22 15.74
N GLU A 128 2.02 -0.58 15.78
CA GLU A 128 3.06 -0.63 14.76
C GLU A 128 3.28 -2.06 14.27
N CYS A 129 3.19 -2.23 12.96
CA CYS A 129 3.57 -3.42 12.23
C CYS A 129 4.96 -3.20 11.61
N SER A 130 5.91 -4.06 11.96
CA SER A 130 7.28 -4.03 11.44
C SER A 130 7.49 -4.96 10.24
N GLU A 131 6.43 -5.54 9.68
CA GLU A 131 6.55 -6.38 8.49
C GLU A 131 6.94 -5.56 7.27
N LEU A 132 7.70 -6.17 6.36
CA LEU A 132 8.08 -5.56 5.10
C LEU A 132 6.85 -5.51 4.18
N VAL A 133 6.39 -4.30 3.88
CA VAL A 133 5.19 -4.05 3.07
C VAL A 133 5.46 -2.98 2.01
N SER A 134 4.58 -2.89 1.02
CA SER A 134 4.70 -1.92 -0.05
C SER A 134 3.37 -1.26 -0.42
N SER A 135 3.42 -0.09 -1.05
CA SER A 135 2.21 0.59 -1.54
C SER A 135 1.45 -0.25 -2.58
N LEU A 136 2.14 -1.14 -3.31
CA LEU A 136 1.54 -2.11 -4.23
C LEU A 136 0.63 -3.14 -3.51
N ASP A 137 0.73 -3.26 -2.19
CA ASP A 137 -0.14 -4.13 -1.40
C ASP A 137 -1.54 -3.52 -1.14
N VAL A 138 -1.70 -2.22 -1.36
CA VAL A 138 -2.96 -1.51 -1.09
C VAL A 138 -4.06 -2.05 -2.00
N ALA A 139 -3.87 -2.04 -3.32
CA ALA A 139 -4.87 -2.52 -4.28
C ALA A 139 -5.35 -3.97 -4.03
N PRO A 140 -4.48 -5.00 -3.90
CA PRO A 140 -4.92 -6.36 -3.59
C PRO A 140 -5.60 -6.45 -2.22
N THR A 141 -5.18 -5.64 -1.24
CA THR A 141 -5.87 -5.59 0.06
C THR A 141 -7.29 -5.02 -0.07
N LEU A 142 -7.46 -3.93 -0.81
CA LEU A 142 -8.79 -3.36 -1.08
C LEU A 142 -9.67 -4.35 -1.85
N ALA A 143 -9.11 -5.04 -2.84
CA ALA A 143 -9.82 -6.06 -3.61
C ALA A 143 -10.32 -7.19 -2.72
N ALA A 144 -9.48 -7.71 -1.82
CA ALA A 144 -9.87 -8.73 -0.86
C ALA A 144 -10.95 -8.24 0.10
N ILE A 145 -10.85 -7.00 0.59
CA ILE A 145 -11.85 -6.36 1.47
C ILE A 145 -13.20 -6.20 0.75
N ALA A 146 -13.18 -5.89 -0.54
CA ALA A 146 -14.37 -5.78 -1.38
C ALA A 146 -14.93 -7.16 -1.80
N GLY A 147 -14.30 -8.26 -1.42
CA GLY A 147 -14.76 -9.63 -1.69
C GLY A 147 -14.33 -10.18 -3.05
N TYR A 148 -13.42 -9.51 -3.76
CA TYR A 148 -12.84 -10.06 -4.98
C TYR A 148 -11.82 -11.15 -4.65
N ASP A 149 -11.71 -12.12 -5.55
CA ASP A 149 -10.65 -13.13 -5.48
C ASP A 149 -9.32 -12.50 -5.89
N VAL A 150 -8.34 -12.56 -4.99
CA VAL A 150 -7.00 -12.00 -5.17
C VAL A 150 -5.91 -13.07 -5.17
N ARG A 151 -6.29 -14.34 -5.29
CA ARG A 151 -5.33 -15.45 -5.37
C ARG A 151 -4.51 -15.37 -6.66
N PRO A 152 -3.28 -15.93 -6.68
CA PRO A 152 -2.53 -16.11 -7.92
C PRO A 152 -3.41 -16.84 -8.95
N ASN A 153 -3.58 -16.28 -10.15
CA ASN A 153 -4.47 -16.70 -11.25
C ASN A 153 -5.96 -16.30 -11.17
N ALA A 154 -6.36 -15.45 -10.22
CA ALA A 154 -7.62 -14.74 -10.35
C ALA A 154 -7.56 -13.82 -11.59
N ARG A 155 -8.73 -13.38 -12.09
CA ARG A 155 -8.81 -12.35 -13.16
C ARG A 155 -8.03 -11.06 -12.84
N LEU A 156 -7.64 -10.90 -11.58
CA LEU A 156 -6.84 -9.81 -11.09
C LEU A 156 -5.57 -10.41 -10.49
N SER A 157 -4.49 -10.21 -11.21
CA SER A 157 -3.17 -10.59 -10.76
C SER A 157 -2.42 -9.33 -10.33
N PHE A 158 -1.88 -9.39 -9.12
CA PHE A 158 -1.17 -8.31 -8.45
C PHE A 158 0.27 -8.75 -8.21
N ASP A 159 1.20 -7.80 -8.27
CA ASP A 159 2.54 -8.02 -7.72
C ASP A 159 2.53 -7.87 -6.19
N GLY A 160 1.57 -7.12 -5.66
CA GLY A 160 1.38 -6.96 -4.22
C GLY A 160 0.64 -8.07 -3.53
N MET A 161 0.79 -8.09 -2.22
CA MET A 161 0.16 -9.06 -1.34
C MET A 161 -1.07 -8.46 -0.66
N ASN A 162 -2.05 -9.31 -0.38
CA ASN A 162 -3.16 -8.96 0.50
C ASN A 162 -2.65 -8.85 1.95
N LEU A 163 -2.77 -7.67 2.56
CA LEU A 163 -2.33 -7.39 3.93
C LEU A 163 -3.31 -7.83 5.01
N ILE A 164 -4.51 -8.30 4.68
CA ILE A 164 -5.48 -8.77 5.71
C ILE A 164 -4.84 -9.78 6.68
N PRO A 165 -4.07 -10.80 6.23
CA PRO A 165 -3.42 -11.73 7.13
C PRO A 165 -2.33 -11.09 8.00
N VAL A 166 -1.55 -10.17 7.44
CA VAL A 166 -0.53 -9.40 8.17
C VAL A 166 -1.19 -8.57 9.27
N VAL A 167 -2.22 -7.80 8.91
CA VAL A 167 -2.95 -6.91 9.82
C VAL A 167 -3.64 -7.69 10.94
N ARG A 168 -4.40 -8.73 10.61
CA ARG A 168 -5.26 -9.43 11.59
C ARG A 168 -4.56 -10.51 12.39
N TYR A 169 -3.56 -11.17 11.80
CA TYR A 169 -2.98 -12.38 12.37
C TYR A 169 -1.46 -12.31 12.56
N GLY A 170 -0.82 -11.19 12.20
CA GLY A 170 0.63 -11.05 12.34
C GLY A 170 1.38 -11.98 11.40
N ALA A 171 0.79 -12.31 10.24
CA ALA A 171 1.47 -13.07 9.20
C ALA A 171 2.65 -12.28 8.63
N THR A 172 3.64 -13.00 8.08
CA THR A 172 4.80 -12.39 7.45
C THR A 172 4.41 -11.60 6.19
N GLY A 173 5.04 -10.43 6.01
CA GLY A 173 4.96 -9.62 4.80
C GLY A 173 5.81 -10.17 3.65
N HIS A 174 6.38 -9.25 2.85
CA HIS A 174 7.25 -9.60 1.72
C HIS A 174 8.55 -10.26 2.19
N GLY A 175 9.00 -11.28 1.45
CA GLY A 175 10.36 -11.82 1.57
C GLY A 175 11.43 -10.92 0.93
N GLY A 176 11.03 -10.05 0.01
CA GLY A 176 11.89 -9.06 -0.63
C GLY A 176 11.10 -8.09 -1.51
N LEU A 177 11.51 -6.84 -1.52
CA LEU A 177 11.06 -5.80 -2.45
C LEU A 177 12.22 -5.44 -3.37
N PHE A 178 11.92 -5.27 -4.66
CA PHE A 178 12.91 -5.09 -5.70
C PHE A 178 12.67 -3.75 -6.40
N PHE A 179 13.74 -3.04 -6.71
CA PHE A 179 13.69 -1.69 -7.25
C PHE A 179 14.50 -1.61 -8.54
N GLU A 180 14.12 -0.72 -9.44
CA GLU A 180 14.72 -0.60 -10.78
C GLU A 180 16.21 -0.25 -10.78
N ASP A 181 16.72 0.32 -9.70
CA ASP A 181 18.10 0.78 -9.59
C ASP A 181 19.08 -0.28 -9.04
N GLY A 182 18.62 -1.53 -8.91
CA GLY A 182 19.37 -2.64 -8.33
C GLY A 182 19.15 -2.86 -6.84
N THR A 183 18.35 -2.00 -6.18
CA THR A 183 18.08 -2.13 -4.75
C THR A 183 17.16 -3.33 -4.49
N ILE A 184 17.50 -4.11 -3.46
CA ILE A 184 16.70 -5.18 -2.88
C ILE A 184 16.58 -4.90 -1.39
N ILE A 185 15.35 -4.82 -0.90
CA ILE A 185 15.05 -4.70 0.52
C ILE A 185 14.41 -6.00 0.98
N THR A 186 15.05 -6.70 1.92
CA THR A 186 14.52 -7.93 2.54
C THR A 186 14.15 -7.63 4.00
N PRO A 187 13.52 -8.57 4.74
CA PRO A 187 13.29 -8.40 6.17
C PRO A 187 14.56 -8.12 6.98
N THR A 188 15.71 -8.62 6.54
CA THR A 188 16.96 -8.56 7.32
C THR A 188 18.00 -7.57 6.80
N GLU A 189 17.94 -7.17 5.53
CA GLU A 189 18.96 -6.34 4.92
C GLU A 189 18.44 -5.47 3.77
N THR A 190 19.22 -4.46 3.42
CA THR A 190 19.10 -3.69 2.18
C THR A 190 20.41 -3.82 1.44
N ARG A 191 20.36 -4.25 0.19
CA ARG A 191 21.52 -4.36 -0.69
C ARG A 191 21.21 -3.71 -2.04
N ARG A 192 22.24 -3.26 -2.73
CA ARG A 192 22.12 -2.67 -4.05
C ARG A 192 23.18 -3.25 -4.96
N ASP A 193 22.75 -4.16 -5.82
CA ASP A 193 23.62 -4.85 -6.76
C ASP A 193 22.83 -5.25 -7.99
N THR A 194 23.09 -4.57 -9.11
CA THR A 194 22.45 -4.91 -10.38
C THR A 194 22.96 -6.23 -10.97
N SER A 195 24.04 -6.81 -10.43
CA SER A 195 24.50 -8.15 -10.81
C SER A 195 23.89 -9.27 -9.95
N ASP A 196 23.09 -8.92 -8.94
CA ASP A 196 22.39 -9.89 -8.09
C ASP A 196 21.46 -10.78 -8.95
N PRO A 197 21.59 -12.12 -8.89
CA PRO A 197 20.75 -13.04 -9.65
C PRO A 197 19.25 -12.90 -9.35
N GLU A 198 18.86 -12.59 -8.11
CA GLU A 198 17.45 -12.38 -7.73
C GLU A 198 16.91 -11.11 -8.39
N TRP A 199 17.72 -10.05 -8.42
CA TRP A 199 17.35 -8.82 -9.11
C TRP A 199 17.24 -9.00 -10.62
N GLN A 200 18.19 -9.72 -11.24
CA GLN A 200 18.17 -10.03 -12.67
C GLN A 200 16.94 -10.85 -13.05
N MET A 201 16.58 -11.84 -12.23
CA MET A 201 15.36 -12.60 -12.41
C MET A 201 14.13 -11.70 -12.31
N TRP A 202 14.02 -10.90 -11.25
CA TRP A 202 12.92 -9.94 -11.09
C TRP A 202 12.79 -9.02 -12.30
N LYS A 203 13.90 -8.43 -12.76
CA LYS A 203 13.93 -7.55 -13.92
C LYS A 203 13.41 -8.23 -15.18
N SER A 204 13.82 -9.47 -15.44
CA SER A 204 13.32 -10.24 -16.58
C SER A 204 11.81 -10.48 -16.52
N ILE A 205 11.24 -10.68 -15.33
CA ILE A 205 9.79 -10.84 -15.12
C ILE A 205 9.07 -9.52 -15.37
N MET A 206 9.62 -8.39 -14.90
CA MET A 206 9.03 -7.07 -15.13
C MET A 206 8.95 -6.73 -16.62
N GLU A 207 9.94 -7.15 -17.41
CA GLU A 207 9.99 -6.96 -18.86
C GLU A 207 8.95 -7.78 -19.64
N MET A 208 8.33 -8.80 -19.03
CA MET A 208 7.25 -9.58 -19.66
C MET A 208 5.94 -8.79 -19.81
N GLY A 209 5.84 -7.61 -19.20
CA GLY A 209 4.67 -6.74 -19.29
C GLY A 209 3.63 -6.98 -18.18
N PRO A 210 2.43 -6.38 -18.33
CA PRO A 210 1.42 -6.37 -17.27
C PRO A 210 0.86 -7.77 -17.02
N LEU A 211 0.44 -8.03 -15.78
CA LEU A 211 -0.31 -9.24 -15.46
C LEU A 211 -1.73 -9.11 -16.02
N GLN A 212 -2.22 -10.18 -16.69
CA GLN A 212 -3.58 -10.30 -17.22
C GLN A 212 -4.48 -11.10 -16.28
#